data_AF-A0AAV3SN55-F1
#
_entry.id   AF-A0AAV3SN55-F1
#
_cell.length_a   1.000
_cell.length_b   1.000
_cell.length_c   1.000
_cell.angle_alpha   90.00
_cell.angle_beta   90.00
_cell.angle_gamma   90.00
#
_symmetry.space_group_name_H-M   'P 1'
#
loop_
_entity.id
_entity.type
_entity.pdbx_description
1 polymer ?
#
loop_
_entity_poly.entity_id
_entity_poly.type
_entity_poly.pdbx_seq_one_letter_code
_entity_poly.pdbx_strand_id
1 'polypeptide(L)'
;MATASIPPTTEARDVFRELGYTVSEGGREFVAERKWRRVLVTVLCLDDDDLDPYLADGGDTPRLRCFVTWRDTADSLQERLVSAKPPYDWAVIGIERGGEDFAVMEGAPGSP
;
A
#
# COMPACT_ATOMS: atom_id res chain seq x y z
N MET A 1 21.43 15.94 4.58
CA MET A 1 20.31 15.78 5.52
C MET A 1 19.23 15.06 4.76
N ALA A 2 18.91 13.81 5.12
CA ALA A 2 17.77 13.13 4.53
C ALA A 2 16.52 13.80 5.08
N THR A 3 15.82 14.57 4.25
CA THR A 3 14.44 14.93 4.54
C THR A 3 13.66 13.62 4.54
N ALA A 4 13.47 13.01 5.70
CA ALA A 4 12.55 11.90 5.86
C ALA A 4 11.21 12.36 5.28
N SER A 5 10.86 11.83 4.11
CA SER A 5 9.61 12.19 3.47
C SER A 5 8.50 11.63 4.35
N ILE A 6 7.61 12.51 4.81
CA ILE A 6 6.43 12.09 5.57
C ILE A 6 5.66 11.10 4.67
N PRO A 7 5.32 9.89 5.14
CA PRO A 7 4.54 8.93 4.35
C PRO A 7 3.10 9.44 4.17
N PRO A 8 2.42 9.13 3.05
CA PRO A 8 1.09 9.65 2.70
C PRO A 8 -0.04 8.98 3.51
N THR A 9 0.07 9.00 4.84
CA THR A 9 -0.82 8.23 5.72
C THR A 9 -2.22 8.83 5.76
N THR A 10 -2.33 10.15 5.77
CA THR A 10 -3.63 10.84 5.78
C THR A 10 -4.33 10.66 4.44
N GLU A 11 -3.59 10.88 3.36
CA GLU A 11 -4.06 10.78 1.98
C GLU A 11 -4.49 9.34 1.66
N ALA A 12 -3.73 8.33 2.09
CA ALA A 12 -4.11 6.94 1.95
C ALA A 12 -5.49 6.64 2.55
N ARG A 13 -5.75 7.13 3.77
CA ARG A 13 -7.05 6.91 4.42
C ARG A 13 -8.17 7.64 3.69
N ASP A 14 -7.91 8.83 3.15
CA ASP A 14 -8.90 9.58 2.40
C ASP A 14 -9.30 8.83 1.13
N VAL A 15 -8.33 8.37 0.34
CA VAL A 15 -8.56 7.54 -0.85
C VAL A 15 -9.44 6.33 -0.54
N PHE A 16 -9.13 5.57 0.52
CA PHE A 16 -9.95 4.41 0.89
C PHE A 16 -11.36 4.79 1.33
N ARG A 17 -11.53 5.92 2.03
CA ARG A 17 -12.86 6.44 2.41
C ARG A 17 -13.67 6.86 1.19
N GLU A 18 -13.05 7.54 0.22
CA GLU A 18 -13.67 7.92 -1.04
C GLU A 18 -14.10 6.70 -1.87
N LEU A 19 -13.29 5.64 -1.86
CA LEU A 19 -13.63 4.35 -2.47
C LEU A 19 -14.74 3.58 -1.72
N GLY A 20 -15.21 4.11 -0.59
CA GLY A 20 -16.32 3.56 0.20
C GLY A 20 -15.90 2.44 1.16
N TYR A 21 -14.65 2.42 1.58
CA TYR A 21 -14.17 1.54 2.65
C TYR A 21 -14.31 2.22 4.02
N THR A 22 -14.60 1.40 5.03
CA THR A 22 -14.42 1.79 6.43
C THR A 22 -12.97 1.54 6.81
N VAL A 23 -12.26 2.58 7.23
CA VAL A 23 -10.85 2.51 7.60
C VAL A 23 -10.71 2.50 9.11
N SER A 24 -10.02 1.51 9.66
CA SER A 24 -9.66 1.51 11.09
C SER A 24 -8.69 2.66 11.40
N GLU A 25 -8.83 3.28 12.57
CA GLU A 25 -7.83 4.23 13.05
C GLU A 25 -6.57 3.47 13.47
N GLY A 26 -5.39 3.92 13.01
CA GLY A 26 -4.11 3.23 13.24
C GLY A 26 -2.99 3.91 12.46
N GLY A 27 -1.72 3.68 12.78
CA GLY A 27 -0.57 4.40 12.21
C GLY A 27 -0.34 4.18 10.71
N ARG A 28 0.82 3.65 10.34
CA ARG A 28 1.19 3.40 8.93
C ARG A 28 0.54 2.14 8.37
N GLU A 29 0.06 1.25 9.23
CA GLU A 29 -0.71 0.07 8.85
C GLU A 29 -2.12 0.15 9.42
N PHE A 30 -3.10 -0.20 8.58
CA PHE A 30 -4.51 -0.24 8.96
C PHE A 30 -5.30 -1.19 8.06
N VAL A 31 -6.46 -1.64 8.54
CA VAL A 31 -7.37 -2.45 7.72
C VAL A 31 -8.46 -1.55 7.13
N ALA A 32 -8.66 -1.68 5.82
CA ALA A 32 -9.77 -1.08 5.10
C ALA A 32 -10.79 -2.18 4.78
N GLU A 33 -12.02 -2.01 5.26
CA GLU A 33 -13.10 -2.99 5.10
C GLU A 33 -14.24 -2.46 4.25
N ARG A 34 -14.72 -3.31 3.33
CA ARG A 34 -15.93 -3.10 2.55
C ARG A 34 -16.76 -4.38 2.61
N LYS A 35 -18.07 -4.29 2.38
CA LYS A 35 -19.03 -5.41 2.56
C LYS A 35 -18.59 -6.77 1.97
N TRP A 36 -17.76 -6.76 0.93
CA TRP A 36 -17.29 -7.96 0.23
C TRP A 36 -15.76 -8.17 0.28
N ARG A 37 -14.99 -7.27 0.93
CA ARG A 37 -13.52 -7.29 0.88
C ARG A 37 -12.89 -6.68 2.12
N ARG A 38 -11.81 -7.27 2.60
CA ARG A 38 -10.89 -6.65 3.56
C ARG A 38 -9.52 -6.49 2.93
N VAL A 39 -8.89 -5.36 3.16
CA VAL A 39 -7.58 -5.00 2.62
C VAL A 39 -6.69 -4.60 3.78
N LEU A 40 -5.52 -5.24 3.91
CA LEU A 40 -4.47 -4.74 4.81
C LEU A 40 -3.70 -3.65 4.08
N VAL A 41 -3.77 -2.43 4.58
CA VAL A 41 -3.12 -1.28 3.97
C VAL A 41 -1.83 -0.95 4.73
N THR A 42 -0.74 -0.81 4.01
CA THR A 42 0.59 -0.46 4.54
C THR A 42 1.10 0.78 3.81
N VAL A 43 1.31 1.88 4.54
CA VAL A 43 1.81 3.14 4.01
C VAL A 43 3.33 3.19 4.17
N LEU A 44 4.03 3.36 3.05
CA LEU A 44 5.50 3.29 2.96
C LEU A 44 6.09 4.60 2.44
N CYS A 45 7.26 4.95 2.97
CA CYS A 45 8.18 5.89 2.38
C CYS A 45 9.41 5.11 1.89
N LEU A 46 9.51 4.82 0.58
CA LEU A 46 10.53 3.93 0.02
C LEU A 46 11.99 4.37 0.25
N ASP A 47 12.23 5.65 0.55
CA ASP A 47 13.54 6.15 0.95
C ASP A 47 13.97 5.68 2.36
N ASP A 48 13.04 5.30 3.22
CA ASP A 48 13.26 5.02 4.66
C ASP A 48 12.77 3.62 5.09
N ASP A 49 11.72 3.10 4.44
CA ASP A 49 11.06 1.85 4.81
C ASP A 49 11.55 0.66 3.96
N ASP A 50 11.84 -0.46 4.63
CA ASP A 50 12.22 -1.73 4.00
C ASP A 50 10.97 -2.55 3.64
N LEU A 51 10.97 -3.18 2.46
CA LEU A 51 9.82 -3.94 1.96
C LEU A 51 9.84 -5.40 2.43
N ASP A 52 11.02 -5.95 2.69
CA ASP A 52 11.24 -7.34 3.10
C ASP A 52 10.32 -7.86 4.23
N PRO A 53 10.06 -7.14 5.34
CA PRO A 53 9.15 -7.63 6.38
C PRO A 53 7.72 -7.83 5.89
N TYR A 54 7.30 -7.09 4.86
CA TYR A 54 5.96 -7.17 4.31
C TYR A 54 5.84 -8.26 3.23
N LEU A 55 6.95 -8.68 2.60
CA LEU A 55 6.94 -9.73 1.58
C LEU A 55 6.69 -11.13 2.17
N ALA A 56 6.97 -11.31 3.47
CA ALA A 56 6.66 -12.56 4.16
C ALA A 56 5.13 -12.82 4.21
N ASP A 57 4.76 -14.10 4.22
CA ASP A 57 3.37 -14.60 4.23
C ASP A 57 2.52 -14.01 5.38
N GLY A 58 3.14 -13.40 6.38
CA GLY A 58 2.48 -12.58 7.41
C GLY A 58 1.29 -13.26 8.07
N GLY A 59 1.34 -14.59 8.25
CA GLY A 59 0.36 -15.36 9.02
C GLY A 59 -1.10 -15.14 8.60
N ASP A 60 -1.99 -14.97 9.57
CA ASP A 60 -3.44 -14.76 9.40
C ASP A 60 -3.79 -13.32 8.95
N THR A 61 -3.04 -12.78 7.98
CA THR A 61 -3.33 -11.46 7.40
C THR A 61 -4.32 -11.57 6.24
N PRO A 62 -5.05 -10.49 5.92
CA PRO A 62 -5.90 -10.46 4.74
C PRO A 62 -5.13 -10.87 3.48
N ARG A 63 -5.75 -11.74 2.66
CA ARG A 63 -5.16 -12.19 1.38
C ARG A 63 -4.92 -11.07 0.37
N LEU A 64 -5.51 -9.90 0.58
CA LEU A 64 -5.30 -8.71 -0.25
C LEU A 64 -4.56 -7.65 0.58
N ARG A 65 -3.35 -7.32 0.15
CA ARG A 65 -2.52 -6.26 0.74
C ARG A 65 -2.43 -5.08 -0.21
N CYS A 66 -2.57 -3.88 0.31
CA CYS A 66 -2.42 -2.65 -0.46
C CYS A 66 -1.29 -1.82 0.13
N PHE A 67 -0.27 -1.56 -0.67
CA PHE A 67 0.82 -0.69 -0.30
C PHE A 67 0.53 0.72 -0.82
N VAL A 68 0.72 1.73 0.00
CA VAL A 68 0.48 3.11 -0.40
C VAL A 68 1.77 3.90 -0.25
N THR A 69 2.15 4.62 -1.28
CA THR A 69 3.36 5.43 -1.29
C THR A 69 3.17 6.65 -2.18
N TRP A 70 4.19 7.52 -2.26
CA TRP A 70 4.13 8.68 -3.15
C TRP A 70 4.23 8.22 -4.61
N ARG A 71 3.61 8.97 -5.53
CA ARG A 71 3.58 8.59 -6.94
C ARG A 71 4.98 8.44 -7.54
N ASP A 72 5.93 9.25 -7.11
CA ASP A 72 7.33 9.20 -7.54
C ASP A 72 8.04 7.88 -7.18
N THR A 73 7.58 7.17 -6.17
CA THR A 73 8.17 5.89 -5.71
C THR A 73 7.32 4.67 -6.04
N ALA A 74 6.09 4.85 -6.54
CA ALA A 74 5.12 3.78 -6.69
C ALA A 74 5.48 2.75 -7.77
N ASP A 75 6.14 3.19 -8.85
CA ASP A 75 6.64 2.31 -9.92
C ASP A 75 7.73 1.36 -9.39
N SER A 76 8.73 1.92 -8.69
CA SER A 76 9.79 1.14 -8.01
C SER A 76 9.22 0.12 -7.01
N LEU A 77 8.15 0.49 -6.29
CA LEU A 77 7.47 -0.44 -5.36
C LEU A 77 6.80 -1.59 -6.10
N GLN A 78 6.10 -1.27 -7.19
CA GLN A 78 5.46 -2.27 -8.05
C GLN A 78 6.50 -3.26 -8.59
N GLU A 79 7.61 -2.77 -9.15
CA GLU A 79 8.67 -3.64 -9.68
C GLU A 79 9.24 -4.58 -8.61
N ARG A 80 9.43 -4.09 -7.37
CA ARG A 80 9.87 -4.93 -6.25
C ARG A 80 8.85 -6.01 -5.90
N LEU A 81 7.55 -5.69 -5.88
CA LEU A 81 6.49 -6.67 -5.62
C LEU A 81 6.37 -7.72 -6.73
N VAL A 82 6.45 -7.30 -7.99
CA VAL A 82 6.47 -8.21 -9.15
C VAL A 82 7.68 -9.15 -9.08
N SER A 83 8.87 -8.61 -8.76
CA SER A 83 10.08 -9.42 -8.62
C SER A 83 10.01 -10.37 -7.42
N ALA A 84 9.44 -9.93 -6.29
CA ALA A 84 9.35 -10.72 -5.07
C ALA A 84 8.29 -11.83 -5.15
N LYS A 85 7.28 -11.68 -6.01
CA LYS A 85 6.18 -12.64 -6.20
C LYS A 85 5.54 -13.08 -4.88
N PRO A 86 4.98 -12.13 -4.12
CA PRO A 86 4.37 -12.47 -2.84
C PRO A 86 3.22 -13.48 -3.03
N PRO A 87 2.96 -14.31 -2.00
CA PRO A 87 1.95 -15.37 -2.04
C PRO A 87 0.51 -14.87 -1.85
N TYR A 88 0.28 -13.56 -1.91
CA TYR A 88 -0.98 -12.89 -1.70
C TYR A 88 -1.28 -11.91 -2.85
N ASP A 89 -2.54 -11.53 -3.00
CA ASP A 89 -2.93 -10.46 -3.93
C ASP A 89 -2.40 -9.13 -3.39
N TRP A 90 -1.85 -8.30 -4.28
CA TRP A 90 -1.31 -7.01 -3.90
C TRP A 90 -1.79 -5.90 -4.81
N ALA A 91 -1.88 -4.70 -4.24
CA ALA A 91 -2.03 -3.46 -4.98
C ALA A 91 -1.05 -2.42 -4.45
N VAL A 92 -0.62 -1.52 -5.31
CA VAL A 92 0.14 -0.31 -4.98
C VAL A 92 -0.71 0.89 -5.34
N ILE A 93 -0.88 1.82 -4.41
CA ILE A 93 -1.48 3.13 -4.67
C ILE A 93 -0.38 4.17 -4.58
N GLY A 94 -0.12 4.83 -5.71
CA GLY A 94 0.80 5.98 -5.79
C GLY A 94 0.01 7.28 -5.72
N ILE A 95 0.19 8.07 -4.67
CA ILE A 95 -0.52 9.33 -4.45
C ILE A 95 0.36 10.52 -4.86
N GLU A 96 -0.19 11.49 -5.58
CA GLU A 96 0.52 12.73 -5.92
C GLU A 96 0.87 13.55 -4.67
N ARG A 97 1.97 14.32 -4.74
CA ARG A 97 2.37 15.24 -3.67
C ARG A 97 1.35 16.39 -3.59
N GLY A 98 0.38 16.25 -2.70
CA GLY A 98 -0.77 17.16 -2.58
C GLY A 98 -2.10 16.42 -2.43
N GLY A 99 -2.14 15.11 -2.68
CA GLY A 99 -3.33 14.28 -2.50
C GLY A 99 -4.42 14.51 -3.57
N GLU A 100 -4.08 15.19 -4.67
CA GLU A 100 -5.04 15.61 -5.71
C GLU A 100 -5.45 14.46 -6.64
N ASP A 101 -4.57 13.48 -6.82
CA ASP A 101 -4.75 12.32 -7.70
C ASP A 101 -4.01 11.09 -7.15
N PHE A 102 -4.43 9.90 -7.58
CA PHE A 102 -3.76 8.64 -7.27
C PHE A 102 -3.84 7.65 -8.44
N ALA A 103 -2.81 6.82 -8.59
CA ALA A 103 -2.86 5.66 -9.47
C ALA A 103 -2.84 4.35 -8.68
N VAL A 104 -3.47 3.34 -9.26
CA VAL A 104 -3.54 1.98 -8.71
C VAL A 104 -2.84 1.02 -9.67
N MET A 105 -1.92 0.22 -9.13
CA MET A 105 -1.19 -0.83 -9.83
C MET A 105 -1.41 -2.14 -9.06
N GLU A 106 -1.95 -3.17 -9.70
CA GLU A 106 -2.34 -4.41 -9.02
C GLU A 106 -1.63 -5.64 -9.60
N GLY A 107 -1.45 -6.66 -8.76
CA GLY A 107 -0.90 -7.95 -9.16
C GLY A 107 -1.49 -9.09 -8.35
N ALA A 108 -1.71 -10.22 -9.03
CA ALA A 108 -2.15 -11.47 -8.43
C ALA A 108 -0.95 -12.27 -7.91
N PRO A 109 -1.15 -13.20 -6.96
CA PRO A 109 -0.06 -14.04 -6.44
C PRO A 109 0.68 -14.75 -7.58
N GLY A 110 2.01 -14.61 -7.59
CA GLY A 110 2.88 -15.21 -8.60
C GLY A 110 2.81 -14.59 -10.00
N SER A 111 2.16 -13.43 -10.18
CA SER A 111 2.14 -12.72 -11.46
C SER A 111 3.57 -12.35 -11.92
N PRO A 112 3.89 -12.52 -13.21
CA PRO A 112 5.21 -12.26 -13.77
C PRO A 112 5.54 -10.77 -13.91
#